data_AF-Q13FM2-F1
#
_entry.id   AF-Q13FM2-F1
#
_cell.length_a   1.000
_cell.length_b   1.000
_cell.length_c   1.000
_cell.angle_alpha   90.00
_cell.angle_beta   90.00
_cell.angle_gamma   90.00
#
_symmetry.space_group_name_H-M   'P 1'
#
loop_
_entity.id
_entity.type
_entity.pdbx_description
1 polymer ?
#
loop_
_entity_poly.entity_id
_entity_poly.type
_entity_poly.pdbx_seq_one_letter_code
_entity_poly.pdbx_strand_id
1 'polypeptide(L)'
;MAESESGVRSELGATPGRMAKACATASRPVPGLRVGVTGHRKLPFADLALLDATVGKILDAIADTLNALASDRALHRFYQQEKPVLRMVSPLAPGADRVVARQAVARQWLLSAPLPFPQQEYEKDFVDSVDEFRSLLAQAKAIGEVAELDGRREAEGAAYFEAGHFVLHHCDVLIAIWDGLEAAGEGGTGEIVETATRLGLPVVHIDSAAPHAVELLFDPLPGESGRSLTIEEIVRLIVVPAWPRGSLGSTSKRHHHKAAETYLWDEPESVCADGTELSRAGLKATPLTWLSRIFPFLQRCVAGVDASSSIAVEENPPAVAGSQAAQTYVAHFRRSDALATHYANIHRSAFVLIYLVGSISLVAAFTALSFKVMHQDQSGFDVGAIFVELGALVIVLALVLAERRCRWRERWLDYRTLAEQFRQADLLAAIGGSEPCGCMNLNSEIHPMRGWVPWFVAAVTRSVGIVGARYDATYLCGIRDHTVRQRLRDQIAYNEAAVRRNAKIGKRLRLISELLFWGTVGAVCIELFWPGARHVALWGWLAGIFPAAGAAGFGIRNQAEFEIVVHRSARLIGLLAIEKANMEKLTGDRLTSKSLRRAVQKSAHIMQDDSRAWAEIFEVKESEVV
;
A
#
# COMPACT_ATOMS: atom_id res chain seq x y z
N MET A 1 69.14 9.68 8.52
CA MET A 1 68.50 8.60 9.31
C MET A 1 67.25 9.19 9.95
N ALA A 2 66.14 8.46 9.92
CA ALA A 2 64.79 8.78 10.40
C ALA A 2 63.81 9.37 9.37
N GLU A 3 62.74 8.59 9.17
CA GLU A 3 61.48 8.81 8.48
C GLU A 3 60.55 9.73 9.29
N SER A 4 59.63 10.45 8.61
CA SER A 4 58.29 10.76 9.11
C SER A 4 57.45 11.51 8.05
N GLU A 5 56.23 11.00 7.81
CA GLU A 5 55.02 11.74 7.43
C GLU A 5 54.90 12.42 6.05
N SER A 6 54.20 11.76 5.13
CA SER A 6 52.95 12.28 4.52
C SER A 6 52.47 11.37 3.39
N GLY A 7 51.24 10.84 3.48
CA GLY A 7 50.69 10.09 2.34
C GLY A 7 49.48 9.19 2.58
N VAL A 8 48.50 9.57 3.39
CA VAL A 8 47.16 8.95 3.32
C VAL A 8 46.07 9.98 3.67
N ARG A 9 45.43 10.57 2.66
CA ARG A 9 44.09 11.18 2.76
C ARG A 9 43.44 11.22 1.37
N SER A 10 42.17 10.80 1.34
CA SER A 10 41.11 11.24 0.41
C SER A 10 41.02 10.56 -0.99
N GLU A 11 40.51 9.33 -1.02
CA GLU A 11 39.62 8.88 -2.12
C GLU A 11 38.15 9.05 -1.68
N LEU A 12 37.68 10.29 -1.66
CA LEU A 12 36.26 10.66 -1.60
C LEU A 12 36.00 11.52 -2.84
N GLY A 13 35.58 10.86 -3.92
CA GLY A 13 35.41 11.51 -5.22
C GLY A 13 34.74 10.62 -6.26
N ALA A 14 33.71 9.87 -5.87
CA ALA A 14 32.82 9.22 -6.84
C ALA A 14 31.76 10.23 -7.31
N THR A 15 31.79 10.57 -8.58
CA THR A 15 30.88 11.49 -9.26
C THR A 15 29.43 10.99 -9.25
N PRO A 16 28.42 11.89 -9.13
CA PRO A 16 27.00 11.52 -8.94
C PRO A 16 26.32 10.88 -10.17
N GLY A 17 27.02 10.73 -11.29
CA GLY A 17 26.45 10.23 -12.55
C GLY A 17 26.34 8.69 -12.67
N ARG A 18 26.91 7.91 -11.74
CA ARG A 18 26.96 6.43 -11.87
C ARG A 18 26.08 5.66 -10.88
N MET A 19 25.43 6.31 -9.91
CA MET A 19 24.53 5.66 -8.94
C MET A 19 23.05 5.64 -9.38
N ALA A 20 22.67 6.32 -10.46
CA ALA A 20 21.27 6.43 -10.89
C ALA A 20 20.72 5.24 -11.71
N LYS A 21 21.39 4.09 -11.73
CA LYS A 21 20.99 2.92 -12.54
C LYS A 21 20.53 1.69 -11.76
N ALA A 22 20.20 1.84 -10.47
CA ALA A 22 19.69 0.75 -9.65
C ALA A 22 18.49 1.21 -8.80
N CYS A 23 17.29 1.18 -9.37
CA CYS A 23 16.03 1.19 -8.60
C CYS A 23 14.80 0.84 -9.46
N ALA A 24 14.93 -0.10 -10.40
CA ALA A 24 13.75 -0.71 -11.02
C ALA A 24 13.57 -2.08 -10.36
N THR A 25 12.87 -2.12 -9.23
CA THR A 25 12.34 -3.41 -8.75
C THR A 25 11.26 -3.83 -9.75
N ALA A 26 11.36 -5.07 -10.24
CA ALA A 26 10.38 -5.60 -11.18
C ALA A 26 8.96 -5.47 -10.61
N SER A 27 7.99 -5.17 -11.48
CA SER A 27 6.59 -4.91 -11.10
C SER A 27 5.93 -6.08 -10.38
N ARG A 28 6.35 -7.30 -10.73
CA ARG A 28 5.84 -8.58 -10.22
C ARG A 28 6.70 -9.06 -9.04
N PRO A 29 6.11 -9.67 -8.00
CA PRO A 29 6.88 -10.32 -6.94
C PRO A 29 7.52 -11.63 -7.43
N VAL A 30 8.59 -12.04 -6.78
CA VAL A 30 9.14 -13.41 -6.90
C VAL A 30 8.22 -14.35 -6.10
N PRO A 31 7.93 -15.59 -6.55
CA PRO A 31 7.22 -16.56 -5.74
C PRO A 31 7.94 -16.77 -4.41
N GLY A 32 7.25 -16.60 -3.29
CA GLY A 32 7.88 -16.67 -1.97
C GLY A 32 6.98 -17.30 -0.90
N LEU A 33 7.61 -17.96 0.07
CA LEU A 33 6.95 -18.47 1.27
C LEU A 33 7.90 -18.42 2.47
N ARG A 34 7.37 -17.99 3.62
CA ARG A 34 8.08 -17.88 4.89
C ARG A 34 7.53 -18.90 5.87
N VAL A 35 8.41 -19.69 6.44
CA VAL A 35 8.09 -20.68 7.47
C VAL A 35 8.69 -20.22 8.79
N GLY A 36 7.85 -20.06 9.81
CA GLY A 36 8.28 -19.77 11.16
C GLY A 36 8.44 -21.05 11.98
N VAL A 37 9.22 -21.00 13.04
CA VAL A 37 9.31 -22.10 14.02
C VAL A 37 9.07 -21.61 15.44
N THR A 38 8.39 -22.44 16.23
CA THR A 38 8.32 -22.35 17.68
C THR A 38 8.36 -23.76 18.28
N GLY A 39 8.89 -23.92 19.50
CA GLY A 39 8.91 -25.23 20.12
C GLY A 39 9.68 -25.32 21.43
N HIS A 40 9.70 -26.53 21.98
CA HIS A 40 10.40 -26.83 23.22
C HIS A 40 11.91 -26.69 23.11
N ARG A 41 12.52 -26.09 24.15
CA ARG A 41 13.99 -25.92 24.24
C ARG A 41 14.72 -27.23 24.52
N LYS A 42 14.05 -28.13 25.24
CA LYS A 42 14.54 -29.47 25.58
C LYS A 42 13.56 -30.47 25.00
N LEU A 43 14.08 -31.45 24.30
CA LEU A 43 13.29 -32.51 23.65
C LEU A 43 13.66 -33.87 24.26
N PRO A 44 13.36 -34.11 25.56
CA PRO A 44 13.86 -35.29 26.28
C PRO A 44 13.27 -36.62 25.79
N PHE A 45 12.10 -36.58 25.16
CA PHE A 45 11.38 -37.76 24.66
C PHE A 45 11.38 -37.85 23.13
N ALA A 46 12.21 -37.05 22.45
CA ALA A 46 12.29 -37.03 21.01
C ALA A 46 13.26 -38.09 20.48
N ASP A 47 12.85 -38.76 19.39
CA ASP A 47 13.80 -39.41 18.50
C ASP A 47 14.26 -38.36 17.49
N LEU A 48 15.46 -37.80 17.71
CA LEU A 48 15.97 -36.71 16.89
C LEU A 48 16.16 -37.09 15.42
N ALA A 49 16.46 -38.35 15.12
CA ALA A 49 16.63 -38.81 13.74
C ALA A 49 15.27 -38.91 13.03
N LEU A 50 14.26 -39.44 13.73
CA LEU A 50 12.89 -39.47 13.22
C LEU A 50 12.32 -38.05 13.08
N LEU A 51 12.54 -37.17 14.06
CA LEU A 51 12.12 -35.77 14.01
C LEU A 51 12.76 -35.04 12.84
N ASP A 52 14.08 -35.22 12.62
CA ASP A 52 14.79 -34.68 11.46
C ASP A 52 14.16 -35.13 10.14
N ALA A 53 13.82 -36.43 10.03
CA ALA A 53 13.17 -36.97 8.85
C ALA A 53 11.75 -36.41 8.65
N THR A 54 10.98 -36.26 9.72
CA THR A 54 9.61 -35.70 9.69
C THR A 54 9.63 -34.23 9.28
N VAL A 55 10.47 -33.41 9.91
CA VAL A 55 10.67 -32.00 9.54
C VAL A 55 11.16 -31.91 8.10
N GLY A 56 12.10 -32.76 7.71
CA GLY A 56 12.62 -32.81 6.36
C GLY A 56 11.52 -33.02 5.31
N LYS A 57 10.65 -34.03 5.52
CA LYS A 57 9.51 -34.31 4.64
C LYS A 57 8.54 -33.13 4.51
N ILE A 58 8.26 -32.43 5.62
CA ILE A 58 7.39 -31.24 5.62
C ILE A 58 8.01 -30.12 4.78
N LEU A 59 9.30 -29.84 4.98
CA LEU A 59 10.00 -28.80 4.21
C LEU A 59 10.11 -29.18 2.72
N ASP A 60 10.34 -30.45 2.40
CA ASP A 60 10.37 -30.94 1.02
C ASP A 60 9.00 -30.78 0.34
N ALA A 61 7.91 -31.16 1.01
CA ALA A 61 6.55 -30.98 0.48
C ALA A 61 6.22 -29.51 0.20
N ILE A 62 6.64 -28.60 1.09
CA ILE A 62 6.50 -27.15 0.89
C ILE A 62 7.30 -26.68 -0.33
N ALA A 63 8.57 -27.08 -0.42
CA ALA A 63 9.47 -26.67 -1.50
C ALA A 63 8.97 -27.17 -2.86
N ASP A 64 8.62 -28.46 -2.94
CA ASP A 64 8.14 -29.10 -4.16
C ASP A 64 6.84 -28.47 -4.65
N THR A 65 5.91 -28.18 -3.73
CA THR A 65 4.66 -27.49 -4.06
C THR A 65 4.90 -26.08 -4.59
N LEU A 66 5.76 -25.30 -3.93
CA LEU A 66 6.06 -23.94 -4.37
C LEU A 66 6.79 -23.93 -5.73
N ASN A 67 7.71 -24.87 -5.96
CA ASN A 67 8.40 -25.03 -7.25
C ASN A 67 7.44 -25.42 -8.38
N ALA A 68 6.49 -26.33 -8.10
CA ALA A 68 5.46 -26.72 -9.05
C ALA A 68 4.55 -25.52 -9.40
N LEU A 69 4.16 -24.71 -8.41
CA LEU A 69 3.37 -23.50 -8.62
C LEU A 69 4.14 -22.42 -9.39
N ALA A 70 5.41 -22.19 -9.07
CA ALA A 70 6.23 -21.22 -9.78
C ALA A 70 6.45 -21.59 -11.26
N SER A 71 6.41 -22.88 -11.58
CA SER A 71 6.49 -23.40 -12.96
C SER A 71 5.13 -23.42 -13.69
N ASP A 72 4.04 -23.11 -13.00
CA ASP A 72 2.70 -23.06 -13.59
C ASP A 72 2.56 -21.82 -14.49
N ARG A 73 2.34 -22.07 -15.79
CA ARG A 73 2.10 -21.01 -16.79
C ARG A 73 0.95 -20.10 -16.42
N ALA A 74 -0.05 -20.57 -15.68
CA ALA A 74 -1.16 -19.75 -15.21
C ALA A 74 -0.68 -18.64 -14.27
N LEU A 75 0.36 -18.91 -13.46
CA LEU A 75 0.91 -18.01 -12.44
C LEU A 75 2.03 -17.10 -12.96
N HIS A 76 2.62 -17.37 -14.13
CA HIS A 76 3.63 -16.51 -14.77
C HIS A 76 3.14 -15.07 -15.04
N ARG A 77 1.82 -14.87 -15.12
CA ARG A 77 1.22 -13.53 -15.28
C ARG A 77 1.25 -12.71 -13.97
N PHE A 78 1.42 -13.36 -12.83
CA PHE A 78 1.36 -12.74 -11.51
C PHE A 78 2.73 -12.67 -10.84
N TYR A 79 3.55 -13.69 -11.06
CA TYR A 79 4.88 -13.80 -10.48
C TYR A 79 5.99 -13.66 -11.53
N GLN A 80 7.19 -13.34 -11.07
CA GLN A 80 8.41 -13.45 -11.88
C GLN A 80 8.76 -14.91 -12.17
N GLN A 81 9.43 -15.15 -13.29
CA GLN A 81 9.93 -16.47 -13.68
C GLN A 81 11.33 -16.71 -13.11
N GLU A 82 11.44 -16.59 -11.79
CA GLU A 82 12.67 -16.78 -11.03
C GLU A 82 12.53 -17.97 -10.07
N LYS A 83 13.65 -18.44 -9.52
CA LYS A 83 13.64 -19.50 -8.49
C LYS A 83 12.84 -19.00 -7.28
N PRO A 84 11.90 -19.80 -6.73
CA PRO A 84 11.15 -19.39 -5.56
C PRO A 84 12.03 -19.12 -4.35
N VAL A 85 11.62 -18.15 -3.54
CA VAL A 85 12.28 -17.77 -2.29
C VAL A 85 11.61 -18.50 -1.14
N LEU A 86 12.32 -19.46 -0.56
CA LEU A 86 11.92 -20.16 0.66
C LEU A 86 12.75 -19.65 1.83
N ARG A 87 12.05 -19.27 2.90
CA ARG A 87 12.66 -18.61 4.05
C ARG A 87 12.25 -19.27 5.35
N MET A 88 13.22 -19.56 6.21
CA MET A 88 13.02 -19.99 7.58
C MET A 88 13.22 -18.81 8.52
N VAL A 89 12.24 -18.57 9.40
CA VAL A 89 12.30 -17.51 10.44
C VAL A 89 12.38 -18.19 11.80
N SER A 90 13.53 -18.06 12.46
CA SER A 90 13.81 -18.77 13.71
C SER A 90 14.65 -17.92 14.67
N PRO A 91 14.24 -17.80 15.95
CA PRO A 91 15.09 -17.24 17.00
C PRO A 91 16.37 -18.05 17.30
N LEU A 92 16.48 -19.29 16.79
CA LEU A 92 17.63 -20.19 16.98
C LEU A 92 17.84 -20.63 18.43
N ALA A 93 16.76 -20.72 19.21
CA ALA A 93 16.79 -21.36 20.52
C ALA A 93 17.24 -22.85 20.41
N PRO A 94 17.83 -23.45 21.44
CA PRO A 94 18.15 -24.88 21.44
C PRO A 94 16.87 -25.70 21.27
N GLY A 95 16.99 -26.93 20.78
CA GLY A 95 15.85 -27.81 20.56
C GLY A 95 15.16 -27.56 19.23
N ALA A 96 13.84 -27.36 19.27
CA ALA A 96 12.97 -27.31 18.09
C ALA A 96 13.45 -26.32 17.01
N ASP A 97 13.75 -25.08 17.41
CA ASP A 97 14.19 -24.01 16.52
C ASP A 97 15.40 -24.40 15.67
N ARG A 98 16.45 -24.96 16.29
CA ARG A 98 17.67 -25.39 15.59
C ARG A 98 17.48 -26.64 14.75
N VAL A 99 16.64 -27.58 15.18
CA VAL A 99 16.28 -28.75 14.35
C VAL A 99 15.70 -28.29 13.02
N VAL A 100 14.69 -27.41 13.06
CA VAL A 100 14.03 -26.90 11.86
C VAL A 100 14.97 -26.00 11.04
N ALA A 101 15.72 -25.11 11.70
CA ALA A 101 16.67 -24.24 11.01
C ALA A 101 17.77 -25.02 10.29
N ARG A 102 18.33 -26.08 10.89
CA ARG A 102 19.33 -26.96 10.26
C ARG A 102 18.75 -27.65 9.03
N GLN A 103 17.54 -28.21 9.14
CA GLN A 103 16.87 -28.88 8.01
C GLN A 103 16.58 -27.92 6.86
N ALA A 104 16.23 -26.66 7.16
CA ALA A 104 16.00 -25.63 6.14
C ALA A 104 17.31 -25.19 5.46
N VAL A 105 18.37 -24.94 6.23
CA VAL A 105 19.69 -24.57 5.69
C VAL A 105 20.27 -25.69 4.82
N ALA A 106 20.11 -26.95 5.21
CA ALA A 106 20.52 -28.11 4.41
C ALA A 106 19.83 -28.15 3.03
N ARG A 107 18.63 -27.56 2.91
CA ARG A 107 17.85 -27.41 1.67
C ARG A 107 18.10 -26.09 0.96
N GLN A 108 19.10 -25.31 1.39
CA GLN A 108 19.45 -24.00 0.84
C GLN A 108 18.33 -22.96 0.98
N TRP A 109 17.47 -23.09 2.00
CA TRP A 109 16.52 -22.04 2.34
C TRP A 109 17.25 -20.87 2.99
N LEU A 110 16.74 -19.66 2.78
CA LEU A 110 17.26 -18.47 3.45
C LEU A 110 16.89 -18.52 4.93
N LEU A 111 17.77 -18.07 5.81
CA LEU A 111 17.54 -18.04 7.25
C LEU A 111 17.46 -16.59 7.75
N SER A 112 16.40 -16.28 8.50
CA SER A 112 16.17 -14.99 9.14
C SER A 112 16.08 -15.19 10.64
N ALA A 113 16.87 -14.45 11.42
CA ALA A 113 17.06 -14.70 12.85
C ALA A 113 16.64 -13.50 13.71
N PRO A 114 15.40 -13.47 14.23
CA PRO A 114 15.00 -12.53 15.28
C PRO A 114 15.45 -13.04 16.65
N LEU A 115 16.47 -12.41 17.22
CA LEU A 115 17.01 -12.77 18.53
C LEU A 115 16.30 -11.97 19.63
N PRO A 116 15.88 -12.60 20.76
CA PRO A 116 15.19 -11.90 21.85
C PRO A 116 16.04 -10.86 22.56
N PHE A 117 17.37 -10.99 22.47
CA PHE A 117 18.37 -10.11 23.09
C PHE A 117 19.49 -9.80 22.08
N PRO A 118 20.38 -8.84 22.38
CA PRO A 118 21.64 -8.71 21.67
C PRO A 118 22.40 -10.04 21.64
N GLN A 119 23.09 -10.35 20.54
CA GLN A 119 23.68 -11.68 20.31
C GLN A 119 24.55 -12.15 21.49
N GLN A 120 25.44 -11.28 21.97
CA GLN A 120 26.37 -11.60 23.08
C GLN A 120 25.63 -11.96 24.37
N GLU A 121 24.47 -11.35 24.58
CA GLU A 121 23.64 -11.64 25.75
C GLU A 121 22.96 -12.99 25.55
N TYR A 122 22.39 -13.24 24.37
CA TYR A 122 21.67 -14.47 24.06
C TYR A 122 22.56 -15.72 24.07
N GLU A 123 23.82 -15.61 23.63
CA GLU A 123 24.80 -16.70 23.66
C GLU A 123 25.01 -17.30 25.06
N LYS A 124 24.77 -16.52 26.13
CA LYS A 124 24.89 -17.00 27.52
C LYS A 124 23.90 -18.11 27.86
N ASP A 125 22.80 -18.22 27.11
CA ASP A 125 21.78 -19.25 27.33
C ASP A 125 22.21 -20.61 26.74
N PHE A 126 23.33 -20.68 26.01
CA PHE A 126 23.71 -21.81 25.16
C PHE A 126 25.10 -22.38 25.44
N VAL A 127 25.60 -22.32 26.67
CA VAL A 127 26.99 -22.67 27.02
C VAL A 127 27.51 -23.94 26.31
N ASP A 128 26.70 -25.00 26.21
CA ASP A 128 27.09 -26.28 25.60
C ASP A 128 26.89 -26.39 24.07
N SER A 129 26.30 -25.36 23.44
CA SER A 129 25.85 -25.40 22.03
C SER A 129 26.01 -24.06 21.30
N VAL A 130 26.89 -23.18 21.79
CA VAL A 130 27.14 -21.85 21.19
C VAL A 130 27.66 -21.97 19.75
N ASP A 131 28.49 -22.97 19.45
CA ASP A 131 29.09 -23.13 18.12
C ASP A 131 28.05 -23.45 17.04
N GLU A 132 27.07 -24.30 17.36
CA GLU A 132 25.93 -24.59 16.47
C GLU A 132 25.12 -23.31 16.22
N PHE A 133 24.79 -22.58 17.29
CA PHE A 133 24.09 -21.29 17.19
C PHE A 133 24.84 -20.30 16.29
N ARG A 134 26.14 -20.13 16.49
CA ARG A 134 26.97 -19.21 15.69
C ARG A 134 27.05 -19.64 14.23
N SER A 135 27.14 -20.94 13.96
CA SER A 135 27.16 -21.50 12.61
C SER A 135 25.86 -21.19 11.85
N LEU A 136 24.71 -21.42 12.48
CA LEU A 136 23.40 -21.09 11.90
C LEU A 136 23.23 -19.57 11.75
N LEU A 137 23.56 -18.80 12.79
CA LEU A 137 23.45 -17.34 12.76
C LEU A 137 24.31 -16.72 11.65
N ALA A 138 25.48 -17.31 11.33
CA ALA A 138 26.32 -16.87 10.23
C ALA A 138 25.60 -16.92 8.87
N GLN A 139 24.71 -17.89 8.65
CA GLN A 139 23.88 -17.98 7.44
C GLN A 139 22.93 -16.79 7.33
N ALA A 140 22.27 -16.41 8.43
CA ALA A 140 21.39 -15.25 8.48
C ALA A 140 22.15 -13.92 8.33
N LYS A 141 23.34 -13.82 8.95
CA LYS A 141 24.22 -12.65 8.82
C LYS A 141 24.71 -12.44 7.40
N ALA A 142 25.01 -13.51 6.67
CA ALA A 142 25.51 -13.44 5.30
C ALA A 142 24.55 -12.70 4.34
N ILE A 143 23.25 -12.71 4.66
CA ILE A 143 22.21 -12.01 3.90
C ILE A 143 21.65 -10.76 4.62
N GLY A 144 22.21 -10.39 5.78
CA GLY A 144 21.80 -9.22 6.54
C GLY A 144 20.45 -9.35 7.25
N GLU A 145 20.05 -10.56 7.62
CA GLU A 145 18.73 -10.88 8.18
C GLU A 145 18.78 -11.34 9.64
N VAL A 146 19.49 -10.56 10.46
CA VAL A 146 19.56 -10.74 11.93
C VAL A 146 18.98 -9.52 12.62
N ALA A 147 17.89 -9.71 13.35
CA ALA A 147 17.28 -8.66 14.17
C ALA A 147 17.57 -8.94 15.65
N GLU A 148 18.43 -8.13 16.27
CA GLU A 148 18.71 -8.19 17.71
C GLU A 148 17.71 -7.30 18.46
N LEU A 149 16.72 -7.91 19.11
CA LEU A 149 15.66 -7.20 19.83
C LEU A 149 16.16 -6.56 21.13
N ASP A 150 15.35 -5.65 21.66
CA ASP A 150 15.61 -4.84 22.86
C ASP A 150 15.15 -5.51 24.17
N GLY A 151 15.09 -6.84 24.18
CA GLY A 151 14.74 -7.62 25.36
C GLY A 151 15.67 -7.35 26.55
N ARG A 152 15.12 -7.45 27.75
CA ARG A 152 15.84 -7.28 29.02
C ARG A 152 15.82 -8.57 29.82
N ARG A 153 16.92 -8.92 30.47
CA ARG A 153 17.05 -10.17 31.22
C ARG A 153 16.13 -10.22 32.44
N GLU A 154 15.85 -9.07 33.04
CA GLU A 154 14.90 -8.93 34.16
C GLU A 154 13.45 -9.26 33.76
N ALA A 155 13.15 -9.24 32.46
CA ALA A 155 11.83 -9.53 31.89
C ALA A 155 11.96 -10.55 30.74
N GLU A 156 12.68 -11.65 30.98
CA GLU A 156 13.01 -12.62 29.94
C GLU A 156 11.78 -13.23 29.25
N GLY A 157 10.71 -13.54 29.99
CA GLY A 157 9.47 -14.09 29.42
C GLY A 157 8.87 -13.18 28.35
N ALA A 158 8.79 -11.88 28.64
CA ALA A 158 8.33 -10.88 27.67
C ALA A 158 9.28 -10.75 26.46
N ALA A 159 10.60 -10.89 26.64
CA ALA A 159 11.57 -10.86 25.54
C ALA A 159 11.42 -12.06 24.60
N TYR A 160 11.24 -13.26 25.16
CA TYR A 160 10.97 -14.47 24.39
C TYR A 160 9.61 -14.41 23.68
N PHE A 161 8.58 -13.90 24.37
CA PHE A 161 7.28 -13.67 23.78
C PHE A 161 7.35 -12.71 22.59
N GLU A 162 8.07 -11.59 22.70
CA GLU A 162 8.24 -10.65 21.58
C GLU A 162 9.01 -11.25 20.40
N ALA A 163 10.02 -12.09 20.65
CA ALA A 163 10.70 -12.83 19.58
C ALA A 163 9.73 -13.81 18.88
N GLY A 164 8.90 -14.53 19.63
CA GLY A 164 7.85 -15.37 19.07
C GLY A 164 6.84 -14.56 18.25
N HIS A 165 6.39 -13.41 18.76
CA HIS A 165 5.50 -12.51 18.03
C HIS A 165 6.12 -11.98 16.74
N PHE A 166 7.43 -11.68 16.75
CA PHE A 166 8.17 -11.30 15.55
C PHE A 166 8.10 -12.42 14.49
N VAL A 167 8.31 -13.68 14.89
CA VAL A 167 8.19 -14.84 14.00
C VAL A 167 6.78 -14.92 13.39
N LEU A 168 5.74 -14.76 14.21
CA LEU A 168 4.35 -14.80 13.73
C LEU A 168 4.07 -13.75 12.66
N HIS A 169 4.61 -12.53 12.82
CA HIS A 169 4.46 -11.45 11.84
C HIS A 169 5.27 -11.67 10.55
N HIS A 170 6.23 -12.59 10.55
CA HIS A 170 7.10 -12.87 9.42
C HIS A 170 6.99 -14.32 8.90
N CYS A 171 5.91 -15.02 9.24
CA CYS A 171 5.62 -16.37 8.75
C CYS A 171 4.28 -16.43 8.02
N ASP A 172 4.20 -17.33 7.04
CA ASP A 172 2.96 -17.69 6.34
C ASP A 172 2.47 -19.08 6.78
N VAL A 173 3.39 -19.92 7.26
CA VAL A 173 3.14 -21.21 7.91
C VAL A 173 4.02 -21.30 9.15
N LEU A 174 3.47 -21.71 10.29
CA LEU A 174 4.21 -21.94 11.52
C LEU A 174 4.43 -23.44 11.73
N ILE A 175 5.66 -23.86 11.99
CA ILE A 175 5.96 -25.22 12.50
C ILE A 175 6.06 -25.12 14.02
N ALA A 176 5.21 -25.85 14.74
CA ALA A 176 5.19 -25.90 16.19
C ALA A 176 5.60 -27.30 16.68
N ILE A 177 6.78 -27.43 17.31
CA ILE A 177 7.24 -28.70 17.89
C ILE A 177 7.02 -28.66 19.41
N TRP A 178 5.90 -29.24 19.86
CA TRP A 178 5.46 -29.16 21.26
C TRP A 178 4.54 -30.32 21.66
N ASP A 179 4.35 -30.49 22.96
CA ASP A 179 3.57 -31.55 23.60
C ASP A 179 2.05 -31.29 23.63
N GLY A 180 1.59 -30.14 23.12
CA GLY A 180 0.17 -29.78 23.08
C GLY A 180 -0.44 -29.36 24.42
N LEU A 181 0.36 -29.20 25.47
CA LEU A 181 -0.09 -28.81 26.81
C LEU A 181 -0.22 -27.29 26.94
N GLU A 182 -1.07 -26.80 27.87
CA GLU A 182 -1.20 -25.37 28.14
C GLU A 182 0.15 -24.69 28.49
N ALA A 183 0.27 -23.40 28.18
CA ALA A 183 1.52 -22.67 28.39
C ALA A 183 1.93 -22.64 29.88
N ALA A 184 3.12 -23.16 30.18
CA ALA A 184 3.66 -23.19 31.55
C ALA A 184 4.24 -21.83 32.03
N GLY A 185 4.04 -20.74 31.27
CA GLY A 185 4.53 -19.39 31.57
C GLY A 185 4.40 -18.42 30.36
N GLU A 186 4.60 -17.12 30.61
CA GLU A 186 4.57 -16.07 29.57
C GLU A 186 5.68 -16.30 28.53
N GLY A 187 5.32 -16.30 27.24
CA GLY A 187 6.27 -16.60 26.16
C GLY A 187 6.49 -18.09 25.88
N GLY A 188 5.68 -18.96 26.49
CA GLY A 188 5.70 -20.40 26.20
C GLY A 188 5.18 -20.73 24.79
N THR A 189 5.58 -21.88 24.25
CA THR A 189 5.18 -22.33 22.91
C THR A 189 3.66 -22.37 22.72
N GLY A 190 2.91 -22.81 23.74
CA GLY A 190 1.45 -22.85 23.66
C GLY A 190 0.80 -21.49 23.46
N GLU A 191 1.33 -20.44 24.09
CA GLU A 191 0.82 -19.07 23.93
C GLU A 191 1.08 -18.54 22.52
N ILE A 192 2.22 -18.89 21.93
CA ILE A 192 2.57 -18.54 20.54
C ILE A 192 1.65 -19.29 19.55
N VAL A 193 1.38 -20.58 19.77
CA VAL A 193 0.46 -21.38 18.93
C VAL A 193 -0.97 -20.85 19.00
N GLU A 194 -1.45 -20.52 20.20
CA GLU A 194 -2.77 -19.91 20.38
C GLU A 194 -2.85 -18.56 19.66
N THR A 195 -1.81 -17.72 19.79
CA THR A 195 -1.72 -16.45 19.09
C THR A 195 -1.70 -16.64 17.57
N ALA A 196 -0.96 -17.62 17.06
CA ALA A 196 -0.92 -17.94 15.62
C ALA A 196 -2.31 -18.32 15.11
N THR A 197 -3.03 -19.15 15.86
CA THR A 197 -4.39 -19.59 15.53
C THR A 197 -5.37 -18.41 15.50
N ARG A 198 -5.31 -17.50 16.48
CA ARG A 198 -6.12 -16.26 16.49
C ARG A 198 -5.81 -15.33 15.32
N LEU A 199 -4.57 -15.33 14.83
CA LEU A 199 -4.15 -14.58 13.65
C LEU A 199 -4.53 -15.26 12.33
N GLY A 200 -5.14 -16.45 12.38
CA GLY A 200 -5.48 -17.25 11.19
C GLY A 200 -4.25 -17.82 10.48
N LEU A 201 -3.13 -18.02 11.18
CA LEU A 201 -1.95 -18.64 10.59
C LEU A 201 -2.09 -20.16 10.58
N PRO A 202 -1.82 -20.85 9.46
CA PRO A 202 -1.70 -22.30 9.44
C PRO A 202 -0.55 -22.78 10.32
N VAL A 203 -0.84 -23.67 11.27
CA VAL A 203 0.17 -24.25 12.17
C VAL A 203 0.32 -25.75 11.88
N VAL A 204 1.53 -26.16 11.50
CA VAL A 204 1.92 -27.57 11.44
C VAL A 204 2.45 -27.96 12.82
N HIS A 205 1.60 -28.62 13.60
CA HIS A 205 1.96 -29.15 14.91
C HIS A 205 2.66 -30.50 14.74
N ILE A 206 3.84 -30.64 15.33
CA ILE A 206 4.58 -31.88 15.48
C ILE A 206 4.68 -32.19 16.98
N ASP A 207 4.21 -33.37 17.40
CA ASP A 207 4.40 -33.82 18.78
C ASP A 207 5.90 -33.87 19.12
N SER A 208 6.28 -33.27 20.23
CA SER A 208 7.67 -33.30 20.72
C SER A 208 8.14 -34.70 21.17
N ALA A 209 7.22 -35.62 21.46
CA ALA A 209 7.52 -37.00 21.80
C ALA A 209 7.45 -37.91 20.56
N ALA A 210 8.28 -38.96 20.52
CA ALA A 210 8.15 -40.00 19.51
C ALA A 210 6.74 -40.65 19.58
N PRO A 211 6.06 -40.91 18.44
CA PRO A 211 6.60 -40.98 17.08
C PRO A 211 6.50 -39.68 16.27
N HIS A 212 6.38 -38.51 16.92
CA HIS A 212 6.27 -37.19 16.26
C HIS A 212 5.05 -37.10 15.35
N ALA A 213 3.86 -37.39 15.91
CA ALA A 213 2.60 -37.24 15.21
C ALA A 213 2.47 -35.81 14.66
N VAL A 214 2.03 -35.70 13.39
CA VAL A 214 1.88 -34.42 12.70
C VAL A 214 0.40 -34.13 12.56
N GLU A 215 -0.02 -32.97 13.04
CA GLU A 215 -1.36 -32.43 12.90
C GLU A 215 -1.29 -31.04 12.28
N LEU A 216 -2.29 -30.69 11.48
CA LEU A 216 -2.44 -29.35 10.94
C LEU A 216 -3.57 -28.63 11.67
N LEU A 217 -3.22 -27.54 12.36
CA LEU A 217 -4.15 -26.66 13.03
C LEU A 217 -4.41 -25.46 12.12
N PHE A 218 -5.51 -25.53 11.37
CA PHE A 218 -5.97 -24.43 10.52
C PHE A 218 -7.47 -24.60 10.22
N ASP A 219 -8.26 -23.57 10.49
CA ASP A 219 -9.67 -23.50 10.06
C ASP A 219 -9.79 -22.47 8.94
N PRO A 220 -9.91 -22.90 7.66
CA PRO A 220 -9.89 -21.99 6.52
C PRO A 220 -11.15 -21.11 6.42
N LEU A 221 -12.31 -21.53 6.92
CA LEU A 221 -13.59 -20.81 6.74
C LEU A 221 -14.65 -21.18 7.81
N PRO A 222 -15.43 -20.20 8.32
CA PRO A 222 -16.57 -20.50 9.19
C PRO A 222 -17.66 -21.27 8.40
N GLY A 223 -17.77 -22.58 8.64
CA GLY A 223 -18.83 -23.44 8.09
C GLY A 223 -18.38 -24.73 7.41
N GLU A 224 -17.08 -24.93 7.17
CA GLU A 224 -16.51 -26.19 6.65
C GLU A 224 -15.77 -26.98 7.76
N SER A 225 -16.32 -26.99 8.97
CA SER A 225 -15.72 -27.65 10.11
C SER A 225 -15.62 -29.17 9.88
N GLY A 226 -14.38 -29.70 9.84
CA GLY A 226 -14.11 -31.15 9.88
C GLY A 226 -13.25 -31.73 8.75
N ARG A 227 -12.88 -30.95 7.71
CA ARG A 227 -11.89 -31.41 6.70
C ARG A 227 -10.49 -31.00 7.12
N SER A 228 -9.60 -31.98 7.35
CA SER A 228 -8.16 -31.73 7.51
C SER A 228 -7.55 -31.38 6.15
N LEU A 229 -6.92 -30.21 6.05
CA LEU A 229 -6.19 -29.79 4.86
C LEU A 229 -4.79 -30.41 4.85
N THR A 230 -4.25 -30.61 3.65
CA THR A 230 -2.86 -30.99 3.43
C THR A 230 -1.94 -29.75 3.40
N ILE A 231 -0.63 -29.96 3.60
CA ILE A 231 0.37 -28.87 3.50
C ILE A 231 0.37 -28.28 2.08
N GLU A 232 0.22 -29.13 1.07
CA GLU A 232 0.15 -28.73 -0.34
C GLU A 232 -1.07 -27.84 -0.62
N GLU A 233 -2.23 -28.16 -0.04
CA GLU A 233 -3.44 -27.33 -0.15
C GLU A 233 -3.25 -25.96 0.53
N ILE A 234 -2.58 -25.90 1.69
CA ILE A 234 -2.25 -24.63 2.34
C ILE A 234 -1.32 -23.79 1.48
N VAL A 235 -0.21 -24.36 1.00
CA VAL A 235 0.74 -23.62 0.17
C VAL A 235 0.03 -23.06 -1.08
N ARG A 236 -0.87 -23.85 -1.69
CA ARG A 236 -1.73 -23.37 -2.78
C ARG A 236 -2.64 -22.24 -2.35
N LEU A 237 -3.31 -22.35 -1.20
CA LEU A 237 -4.21 -21.32 -0.67
C LEU A 237 -3.48 -19.99 -0.39
N ILE A 238 -2.22 -20.03 0.04
CA ILE A 238 -1.41 -18.84 0.31
C ILE A 238 -0.84 -18.23 -1.00
N VAL A 239 -0.32 -19.06 -1.90
CA VAL A 239 0.42 -18.61 -3.10
C VAL A 239 -0.51 -18.29 -4.26
N VAL A 240 -1.49 -19.15 -4.54
CA VAL A 240 -2.36 -18.97 -5.70
C VAL A 240 -3.29 -17.78 -5.44
N PRO A 241 -3.36 -16.79 -6.34
CA PRO A 241 -4.33 -15.73 -6.21
C PRO A 241 -5.73 -16.33 -6.31
N ALA A 242 -6.49 -16.23 -5.23
CA ALA A 242 -7.87 -16.68 -5.14
C ALA A 242 -8.71 -15.47 -4.73
N TRP A 243 -9.76 -15.20 -5.49
CA TRP A 243 -10.72 -14.13 -5.21
C TRP A 243 -12.06 -14.81 -4.88
N PRO A 244 -12.37 -14.99 -3.58
CA PRO A 244 -13.69 -15.40 -3.14
C PRO A 244 -14.77 -14.55 -3.81
N ARG A 245 -15.90 -15.17 -4.16
CA ARG A 245 -17.09 -14.40 -4.54
C ARG A 245 -17.61 -13.81 -3.24
N GLY A 246 -17.47 -12.49 -3.03
CA GLY A 246 -18.02 -11.85 -1.84
C GLY A 246 -19.53 -12.06 -1.75
N SER A 247 -20.05 -12.20 -0.53
CA SER A 247 -21.50 -12.33 -0.25
C SER A 247 -22.30 -11.07 -0.61
N LEU A 248 -21.64 -9.91 -0.72
CA LEU A 248 -22.23 -8.59 -0.88
C LEU A 248 -21.89 -7.89 -2.22
N GLY A 249 -21.20 -8.56 -3.16
CA GLY A 249 -20.65 -7.91 -4.36
C GLY A 249 -20.80 -8.68 -5.66
N SER A 250 -21.17 -7.98 -6.74
CA SER A 250 -21.30 -8.55 -8.10
C SER A 250 -19.97 -8.66 -8.87
N THR A 251 -18.83 -8.30 -8.26
CA THR A 251 -17.53 -8.27 -8.94
C THR A 251 -17.03 -9.69 -9.24
N SER A 252 -17.01 -10.03 -10.54
CA SER A 252 -16.55 -11.33 -11.03
C SER A 252 -15.06 -11.55 -10.77
N LYS A 253 -14.65 -12.79 -10.48
CA LYS A 253 -13.23 -13.24 -10.42
C LYS A 253 -12.39 -12.70 -11.60
N ARG A 254 -12.99 -12.60 -12.79
CA ARG A 254 -12.34 -12.09 -14.02
C ARG A 254 -11.90 -10.62 -13.89
N HIS A 255 -12.62 -9.82 -13.11
CA HIS A 255 -12.31 -8.42 -12.83
C HIS A 255 -10.96 -8.31 -12.12
N HIS A 256 -10.81 -9.00 -11.00
CA HIS A 256 -9.60 -8.92 -10.16
C HIS A 256 -8.35 -9.41 -10.88
N HIS A 257 -8.46 -10.48 -11.65
CA HIS A 257 -7.37 -10.94 -12.52
C HIS A 257 -6.91 -9.84 -13.46
N LYS A 258 -7.85 -9.22 -14.17
CA LYS A 258 -7.53 -8.19 -15.16
C LYS A 258 -6.93 -6.95 -14.49
N ALA A 259 -7.43 -6.54 -13.32
CA ALA A 259 -6.90 -5.41 -12.57
C ALA A 259 -5.43 -5.65 -12.15
N ALA A 260 -5.15 -6.81 -11.56
CA ALA A 260 -3.79 -7.21 -11.20
C ALA A 260 -2.89 -7.32 -12.44
N GLU A 261 -3.34 -7.98 -13.50
CA GLU A 261 -2.57 -8.10 -14.75
C GLU A 261 -2.25 -6.74 -15.37
N THR A 262 -3.23 -5.82 -15.40
CA THR A 262 -3.02 -4.45 -15.88
C THR A 262 -1.93 -3.75 -15.07
N TYR A 263 -2.02 -3.79 -13.73
CA TYR A 263 -1.01 -3.18 -12.85
C TYR A 263 0.39 -3.79 -13.03
N LEU A 264 0.47 -5.10 -13.25
CA LEU A 264 1.73 -5.82 -13.35
C LEU A 264 2.42 -5.66 -14.72
N TRP A 265 1.65 -5.61 -15.80
CA TRP A 265 2.19 -5.67 -17.17
C TRP A 265 1.97 -4.41 -18.00
N ASP A 266 0.82 -3.76 -17.84
CA ASP A 266 0.40 -2.69 -18.73
C ASP A 266 0.72 -1.30 -18.16
N GLU A 267 0.91 -1.19 -16.84
CA GLU A 267 1.31 0.05 -16.18
C GLU A 267 2.85 0.16 -16.11
N PRO A 268 3.42 1.37 -16.27
CA PRO A 268 4.87 1.58 -16.27
C PRO A 268 5.57 1.08 -14.99
N GLU A 269 6.80 0.58 -15.15
CA GLU A 269 7.61 0.01 -14.06
C GLU A 269 8.40 1.07 -13.27
N SER A 270 8.80 2.18 -13.90
CA SER A 270 9.66 3.19 -13.27
C SER A 270 9.00 4.56 -13.11
N VAL A 271 9.15 5.13 -11.91
CA VAL A 271 9.08 6.59 -11.68
C VAL A 271 10.47 7.14 -11.99
N CYS A 272 10.58 8.17 -12.83
CA CYS A 272 11.87 8.79 -13.15
C CYS A 272 12.55 9.31 -11.87
N ALA A 273 13.87 9.46 -11.89
CA ALA A 273 14.68 9.86 -10.74
C ALA A 273 14.31 11.23 -10.14
N ASP A 274 13.46 12.01 -10.81
CA ASP A 274 12.88 13.29 -10.37
C ASP A 274 11.52 13.13 -9.64
N GLY A 275 11.10 11.90 -9.36
CA GLY A 275 10.07 11.57 -8.39
C GLY A 275 8.62 11.85 -8.80
N THR A 276 8.37 12.36 -10.01
CA THR A 276 6.98 12.67 -10.44
C THR A 276 6.64 12.30 -11.88
N GLU A 277 7.63 12.07 -12.75
CA GLU A 277 7.34 11.66 -14.13
C GLU A 277 7.34 10.13 -14.26
N LEU A 278 6.16 9.55 -14.48
CA LEU A 278 6.03 8.19 -14.99
C LEU A 278 6.75 8.10 -16.34
N SER A 279 7.62 7.10 -16.52
CA SER A 279 8.24 6.88 -17.83
C SER A 279 7.16 6.75 -18.90
N ARG A 280 7.19 7.62 -19.94
CA ARG A 280 6.23 7.54 -21.06
C ARG A 280 6.29 6.20 -21.80
N ALA A 281 7.44 5.53 -21.74
CA ALA A 281 7.58 4.14 -22.09
C ALA A 281 6.80 3.28 -21.09
N GLY A 282 5.65 2.73 -21.51
CA GLY A 282 4.84 1.85 -20.67
C GLY A 282 3.36 2.22 -20.57
N LEU A 283 2.91 3.39 -21.03
CA LEU A 283 1.47 3.75 -21.07
C LEU A 283 0.71 3.01 -22.19
N LYS A 284 0.87 1.69 -22.30
CA LYS A 284 0.12 0.85 -23.23
C LYS A 284 -1.35 0.72 -22.80
N ALA A 285 -1.62 0.86 -21.50
CA ALA A 285 -2.93 0.64 -20.89
C ALA A 285 -3.94 1.79 -21.06
N THR A 286 -3.49 3.01 -21.38
CA THR A 286 -4.32 4.22 -21.27
C THR A 286 -4.20 5.15 -22.48
N PRO A 287 -5.26 5.26 -23.30
CA PRO A 287 -5.39 6.39 -24.20
C PRO A 287 -5.66 7.67 -23.39
N LEU A 288 -5.45 8.84 -24.00
CA LEU A 288 -5.81 10.16 -23.44
C LEU A 288 -5.01 10.60 -22.19
N THR A 289 -3.75 10.19 -22.07
CA THR A 289 -2.86 10.56 -20.95
C THR A 289 -2.70 12.07 -20.73
N TRP A 290 -2.90 12.87 -21.79
CA TRP A 290 -2.95 14.33 -21.73
C TRP A 290 -4.04 14.87 -20.80
N LEU A 291 -5.13 14.11 -20.56
CA LEU A 291 -6.20 14.49 -19.64
C LEU A 291 -5.65 14.74 -18.24
N SER A 292 -4.62 14.00 -17.79
CA SER A 292 -4.01 14.18 -16.47
C SER A 292 -3.56 15.62 -16.14
N ARG A 293 -3.45 16.51 -17.14
CA ARG A 293 -2.95 17.88 -16.97
C ARG A 293 -4.04 18.94 -16.76
N ILE A 294 -5.31 18.65 -17.09
CA ILE A 294 -6.38 19.66 -17.12
C ILE A 294 -6.79 20.06 -15.71
N PHE A 295 -7.06 19.09 -14.84
CA PHE A 295 -7.44 19.39 -13.46
C PHE A 295 -6.30 20.12 -12.71
N PRO A 296 -5.02 19.70 -12.77
CA PRO A 296 -3.92 20.49 -12.22
C PRO A 296 -3.80 21.91 -12.82
N PHE A 297 -4.12 22.08 -14.11
CA PHE A 297 -4.19 23.40 -14.72
C PHE A 297 -5.33 24.25 -14.13
N LEU A 298 -6.54 23.71 -14.03
CA LEU A 298 -7.68 24.36 -13.38
C LEU A 298 -7.33 24.75 -11.94
N GLN A 299 -6.69 23.86 -11.18
CA GLN A 299 -6.25 24.15 -9.82
C GLN A 299 -5.27 25.33 -9.78
N ARG A 300 -4.30 25.42 -10.70
CA ARG A 300 -3.39 26.57 -10.79
C ARG A 300 -4.11 27.86 -11.13
N CYS A 301 -5.06 27.84 -12.07
CA CYS A 301 -5.85 29.01 -12.43
C CYS A 301 -6.76 29.48 -11.28
N VAL A 302 -7.46 28.54 -10.63
CA VAL A 302 -8.45 28.85 -9.60
C VAL A 302 -7.80 29.05 -8.24
N ALA A 303 -6.68 28.42 -7.89
CA ALA A 303 -6.04 28.56 -6.59
C ALA A 303 -4.81 29.50 -6.58
N GLY A 304 -4.20 29.80 -7.73
CA GLY A 304 -2.93 30.55 -7.83
C GLY A 304 -1.68 29.65 -7.81
N VAL A 305 -0.50 30.25 -8.04
CA VAL A 305 0.80 29.56 -8.22
C VAL A 305 1.30 28.82 -6.97
N ASP A 306 0.77 29.12 -5.77
CA ASP A 306 1.02 28.36 -4.54
C ASP A 306 0.56 26.88 -4.61
N ALA A 307 -0.07 26.47 -5.72
CA ALA A 307 -0.53 25.11 -5.97
C ALA A 307 0.61 24.09 -6.21
N SER A 308 1.85 24.54 -6.42
CA SER A 308 3.01 23.64 -6.38
C SER A 308 3.63 23.62 -4.98
N SER A 309 2.90 23.10 -3.99
CA SER A 309 3.62 22.30 -3.01
C SER A 309 4.05 21.05 -3.78
N SER A 310 5.23 21.12 -4.43
CA SER A 310 5.96 19.91 -4.79
C SER A 310 5.86 19.02 -3.57
N ILE A 311 5.23 17.86 -3.72
CA ILE A 311 5.36 16.78 -2.76
C ILE A 311 6.87 16.71 -2.55
N ALA A 312 7.34 17.12 -1.36
CA ALA A 312 8.73 16.96 -1.03
C ALA A 312 8.98 15.49 -1.31
N VAL A 313 9.82 15.20 -2.31
CA VAL A 313 10.26 13.84 -2.56
C VAL A 313 10.71 13.35 -1.20
N GLU A 314 10.21 12.20 -0.80
CA GLU A 314 10.57 11.55 0.44
C GLU A 314 12.07 11.22 0.34
N GLU A 315 12.89 12.23 0.63
CA GLU A 315 14.29 12.34 0.20
C GLU A 315 15.22 11.61 1.15
N ASN A 316 14.74 11.26 2.34
CA ASN A 316 15.51 10.54 3.33
C ASN A 316 14.76 9.28 3.76
N PRO A 317 15.00 8.11 3.14
CA PRO A 317 14.62 6.86 3.76
C PRO A 317 15.22 6.79 5.19
N PRO A 318 14.57 6.10 6.15
CA PRO A 318 15.16 5.87 7.46
C PRO A 318 16.56 5.25 7.35
N ALA A 319 17.34 5.23 8.44
CA ALA A 319 18.70 4.63 8.50
C ALA A 319 18.79 3.16 8.00
N VAL A 320 17.65 2.56 7.70
CA VAL A 320 17.40 1.24 7.09
C VAL A 320 17.52 1.24 5.56
N ALA A 321 17.85 2.39 4.96
CA ALA A 321 17.99 2.63 3.52
C ALA A 321 18.88 1.62 2.77
N GLY A 322 19.76 0.90 3.47
CA GLY A 322 20.62 -0.13 2.89
C GLY A 322 19.98 -1.53 2.74
N SER A 323 18.88 -1.83 3.43
CA SER A 323 18.27 -3.16 3.36
C SER A 323 17.46 -3.32 2.06
N GLN A 324 17.61 -4.48 1.40
CA GLN A 324 16.84 -4.82 0.21
C GLN A 324 15.32 -4.81 0.49
N ALA A 325 14.94 -5.19 1.72
CA ALA A 325 13.54 -5.21 2.15
C ALA A 325 12.90 -3.82 2.15
N ALA A 326 13.50 -2.85 2.85
CA ALA A 326 12.99 -1.50 2.89
C ALA A 326 12.98 -0.83 1.51
N GLN A 327 14.02 -1.05 0.70
CA GLN A 327 14.08 -0.53 -0.67
C GLN A 327 12.93 -1.07 -1.54
N THR A 328 12.59 -2.35 -1.40
CA THR A 328 11.48 -2.98 -2.14
C THR A 328 10.14 -2.35 -1.77
N TYR A 329 9.87 -2.16 -0.48
CA TYR A 329 8.63 -1.48 -0.03
C TYR A 329 8.54 -0.05 -0.54
N VAL A 330 9.63 0.73 -0.43
CA VAL A 330 9.68 2.12 -0.93
C VAL A 330 9.45 2.17 -2.45
N ALA A 331 10.01 1.23 -3.20
CA ALA A 331 9.83 1.19 -4.65
C ALA A 331 8.37 0.89 -5.05
N HIS A 332 7.73 -0.08 -4.39
CA HIS A 332 6.31 -0.36 -4.62
C HIS A 332 5.39 0.79 -4.18
N PHE A 333 5.71 1.46 -3.05
CA PHE A 333 5.02 2.67 -2.62
C PHE A 333 5.10 3.78 -3.69
N ARG A 334 6.31 4.15 -4.13
CA ARG A 334 6.52 5.22 -5.12
C ARG A 334 5.77 4.94 -6.43
N ARG A 335 5.83 3.69 -6.91
CA ARG A 335 5.12 3.29 -8.14
C ARG A 335 3.60 3.41 -8.00
N SER A 336 3.04 2.85 -6.93
CA SER A 336 1.60 2.86 -6.69
C SER A 336 1.07 4.27 -6.43
N ASP A 337 1.78 5.12 -5.69
CA ASP A 337 1.40 6.52 -5.43
C ASP A 337 1.42 7.38 -6.71
N ALA A 338 2.45 7.22 -7.56
CA ALA A 338 2.53 7.92 -8.84
C ALA A 338 1.37 7.55 -9.77
N LEU A 339 1.03 6.26 -9.84
CA LEU A 339 -0.13 5.79 -10.60
C LEU A 339 -1.45 6.29 -10.00
N ALA A 340 -1.61 6.23 -8.67
CA ALA A 340 -2.79 6.74 -7.99
C ALA A 340 -3.01 8.24 -8.30
N THR A 341 -1.96 9.05 -8.22
CA THR A 341 -2.00 10.48 -8.56
C THR A 341 -2.35 10.72 -10.04
N HIS A 342 -1.76 9.92 -10.94
CA HIS A 342 -2.04 10.01 -12.37
C HIS A 342 -3.52 9.75 -12.69
N TYR A 343 -4.07 8.64 -12.20
CA TYR A 343 -5.46 8.25 -12.45
C TYR A 343 -6.46 9.17 -11.73
N ALA A 344 -6.12 9.67 -10.55
CA ALA A 344 -6.91 10.72 -9.88
C ALA A 344 -7.05 11.95 -10.76
N ASN A 345 -5.96 12.39 -11.38
CA ASN A 345 -5.95 13.57 -12.23
C ASN A 345 -6.71 13.34 -13.55
N ILE A 346 -6.61 12.15 -14.16
CA ILE A 346 -7.40 11.81 -15.34
C ILE A 346 -8.89 11.82 -15.02
N HIS A 347 -9.32 11.10 -13.98
CA HIS A 347 -10.72 11.04 -13.58
C HIS A 347 -11.29 12.45 -13.29
N ARG A 348 -10.55 13.25 -12.52
CA ARG A 348 -10.98 14.63 -12.23
C ARG A 348 -11.03 15.53 -13.45
N SER A 349 -10.12 15.34 -14.38
CA SER A 349 -10.10 16.09 -15.64
C SER A 349 -11.24 15.71 -16.56
N ALA A 350 -11.62 14.42 -16.58
CA ALA A 350 -12.73 13.92 -17.38
C ALA A 350 -14.05 14.58 -16.97
N PHE A 351 -14.42 14.56 -15.68
CA PHE A 351 -15.66 15.21 -15.24
C PHE A 351 -15.62 16.73 -15.38
N VAL A 352 -14.45 17.37 -15.17
CA VAL A 352 -14.30 18.83 -15.42
C VAL A 352 -14.58 19.15 -16.89
N LEU A 353 -14.01 18.38 -17.82
CA LEU A 353 -14.30 18.56 -19.24
C LEU A 353 -15.76 18.31 -19.56
N ILE A 354 -16.39 17.29 -18.98
CA ILE A 354 -17.82 17.01 -19.19
C ILE A 354 -18.67 18.23 -18.83
N TYR A 355 -18.44 18.86 -17.68
CA TYR A 355 -19.18 20.06 -17.28
C TYR A 355 -18.84 21.28 -18.14
N LEU A 356 -17.57 21.49 -18.51
CA LEU A 356 -17.15 22.63 -19.34
C LEU A 356 -17.66 22.52 -20.77
N VAL A 357 -17.51 21.36 -21.41
CA VAL A 357 -17.97 21.09 -22.77
C VAL A 357 -19.50 21.09 -22.83
N GLY A 358 -20.17 20.53 -21.81
CA GLY A 358 -21.63 20.63 -21.68
C GLY A 358 -22.11 22.08 -21.58
N SER A 359 -21.42 22.92 -20.79
CA SER A 359 -21.70 24.36 -20.72
C SER A 359 -21.51 25.06 -22.06
N ILE A 360 -20.42 24.77 -22.78
CA ILE A 360 -20.16 25.31 -24.12
C ILE A 360 -21.28 24.91 -25.09
N SER A 361 -21.76 23.66 -25.02
CA SER A 361 -22.89 23.17 -25.81
C SER A 361 -24.15 24.00 -25.58
N LEU A 362 -24.50 24.23 -24.32
CA LEU A 362 -25.66 25.06 -23.93
C LEU A 362 -25.49 26.51 -24.40
N VAL A 363 -24.32 27.10 -24.20
CA VAL A 363 -24.02 28.48 -24.63
C VAL A 363 -24.12 28.62 -26.15
N ALA A 364 -23.63 27.64 -26.92
CA ALA A 364 -23.75 27.64 -28.38
C ALA A 364 -25.22 27.58 -28.83
N ALA A 365 -26.02 26.68 -28.23
CA ALA A 365 -27.44 26.54 -28.52
C ALA A 365 -28.23 27.82 -28.21
N PHE A 366 -28.01 28.42 -27.04
CA PHE A 366 -28.64 29.70 -26.68
C PHE A 366 -28.21 30.84 -27.59
N THR A 367 -26.93 30.91 -27.94
CA THR A 367 -26.42 31.95 -28.85
C THR A 367 -27.05 31.85 -30.24
N ALA A 368 -27.17 30.64 -30.78
CA ALA A 368 -27.87 30.40 -32.05
C ALA A 368 -29.33 30.86 -31.99
N LEU A 369 -30.03 30.47 -30.92
CA LEU A 369 -31.42 30.86 -30.71
C LEU A 369 -31.59 32.39 -30.62
N SER A 370 -30.77 33.07 -29.82
CA SER A 370 -30.80 34.53 -29.70
C SER A 370 -30.50 35.23 -31.03
N PHE A 371 -29.54 34.72 -31.80
CA PHE A 371 -29.17 35.31 -33.09
C PHE A 371 -30.29 35.16 -34.13
N LYS A 372 -30.94 34.00 -34.17
CA LYS A 372 -32.10 33.71 -35.02
C LYS A 372 -33.30 34.62 -34.73
N VAL A 373 -33.48 35.00 -33.46
CA VAL A 373 -34.54 35.96 -33.07
C VAL A 373 -34.18 37.39 -33.48
N MET A 374 -32.89 37.78 -33.43
CA MET A 374 -32.46 39.14 -33.77
C MET A 374 -32.32 39.41 -35.27
N HIS A 375 -31.89 38.42 -36.06
CA HIS A 375 -31.60 38.58 -37.48
C HIS A 375 -32.52 37.65 -38.29
N GLN A 376 -33.51 38.26 -38.95
CA GLN A 376 -34.61 37.59 -39.66
C GLN A 376 -34.19 36.87 -40.96
N ASP A 377 -32.90 36.85 -41.31
CA ASP A 377 -32.40 36.34 -42.61
C ASP A 377 -31.13 35.46 -42.46
N GLN A 378 -31.09 34.32 -43.16
CA GLN A 378 -30.35 33.09 -42.80
C GLN A 378 -29.13 32.75 -43.69
N SER A 379 -28.18 31.98 -43.13
CA SER A 379 -28.00 30.55 -43.52
C SER A 379 -26.72 29.86 -42.99
N GLY A 380 -25.71 30.61 -42.52
CA GLY A 380 -24.42 29.99 -42.10
C GLY A 380 -24.22 29.80 -40.59
N PHE A 381 -24.62 30.78 -39.77
CA PHE A 381 -24.26 30.82 -38.35
C PHE A 381 -24.99 29.75 -37.51
N ASP A 382 -26.29 29.56 -37.76
CA ASP A 382 -27.10 28.53 -37.09
C ASP A 382 -26.54 27.12 -37.33
N VAL A 383 -26.12 26.85 -38.57
CA VAL A 383 -25.52 25.56 -38.95
C VAL A 383 -24.20 25.35 -38.19
N GLY A 384 -23.36 26.38 -38.10
CA GLY A 384 -22.10 26.32 -37.34
C GLY A 384 -22.32 26.04 -35.84
N ALA A 385 -23.29 26.69 -35.22
CA ALA A 385 -23.60 26.49 -33.80
C ALA A 385 -24.15 25.07 -33.52
N ILE A 386 -24.99 24.53 -34.42
CA ILE A 386 -25.46 23.13 -34.33
C ILE A 386 -24.29 22.15 -34.44
N PHE A 387 -23.31 22.40 -35.31
CA PHE A 387 -22.11 21.56 -35.38
C PHE A 387 -21.26 21.62 -34.10
N VAL A 388 -21.14 22.80 -33.49
CA VAL A 388 -20.45 22.97 -32.19
C VAL A 388 -21.19 22.21 -31.08
N GLU A 389 -22.52 22.34 -31.01
CA GLU A 389 -23.35 21.64 -30.04
C GLU A 389 -23.24 20.12 -30.20
N LEU A 390 -23.42 19.60 -31.43
CA LEU A 390 -23.29 18.18 -31.72
C LEU A 390 -21.88 17.68 -31.40
N GLY A 391 -20.84 18.42 -31.77
CA GLY A 391 -19.45 18.10 -31.45
C GLY A 391 -19.21 18.04 -29.94
N ALA A 392 -19.75 18.99 -29.18
CA ALA A 392 -19.66 19.02 -27.72
C ALA A 392 -20.35 17.80 -27.07
N LEU A 393 -21.56 17.46 -27.53
CA LEU A 393 -22.29 16.27 -27.05
C LEU A 393 -21.55 14.97 -27.39
N VAL A 394 -20.98 14.86 -28.59
CA VAL A 394 -20.15 13.70 -28.99
C VAL A 394 -18.91 13.59 -28.11
N ILE A 395 -18.25 14.71 -27.77
CA ILE A 395 -17.10 14.72 -26.85
C ILE A 395 -17.52 14.29 -25.45
N VAL A 396 -18.63 14.80 -24.92
CA VAL A 396 -19.17 14.39 -23.60
C VAL A 396 -19.46 12.90 -23.60
N LEU A 397 -20.16 12.38 -24.61
CA LEU A 397 -20.44 10.95 -24.74
C LEU A 397 -19.16 10.13 -24.84
N ALA A 398 -18.17 10.56 -25.62
CA ALA A 398 -16.89 9.90 -25.75
C ALA A 398 -16.12 9.85 -24.42
N LEU A 399 -16.14 10.94 -23.63
CA LEU A 399 -15.52 10.99 -22.30
C LEU A 399 -16.21 10.04 -21.31
N VAL A 400 -17.54 10.02 -21.28
CA VAL A 400 -18.32 9.11 -20.41
C VAL A 400 -18.05 7.65 -20.78
N LEU A 401 -18.03 7.32 -22.08
CA LEU A 401 -17.71 5.98 -22.55
C LEU A 401 -16.25 5.61 -22.25
N ALA A 402 -15.31 6.54 -22.40
CA ALA A 402 -13.91 6.34 -22.07
C ALA A 402 -13.70 6.09 -20.58
N GLU A 403 -14.36 6.84 -19.71
CA GLU A 403 -14.30 6.66 -18.26
C GLU A 403 -14.82 5.27 -17.85
N ARG A 404 -15.96 4.84 -18.41
CA ARG A 404 -16.53 3.50 -18.18
C ARG A 404 -15.65 2.37 -18.73
N ARG A 405 -15.05 2.56 -19.91
CA ARG A 405 -14.20 1.56 -20.57
C ARG A 405 -12.82 1.43 -19.91
N CYS A 406 -12.19 2.55 -19.57
CA CYS A 406 -10.83 2.60 -19.03
C CYS A 406 -10.78 2.49 -17.50
N ARG A 407 -11.91 2.74 -16.82
CA ARG A 407 -12.10 2.53 -15.39
C ARG A 407 -11.10 3.33 -14.55
N TRP A 408 -10.86 4.58 -14.95
CA TRP A 408 -9.86 5.45 -14.32
C TRP A 408 -10.11 5.63 -12.82
N ARG A 409 -11.38 5.70 -12.40
CA ARG A 409 -11.75 5.81 -10.99
C ARG A 409 -11.38 4.56 -10.19
N GLU A 410 -11.72 3.37 -10.69
CA GLU A 410 -11.38 2.10 -10.03
C GLU A 410 -9.85 1.97 -9.88
N ARG A 411 -9.09 2.21 -10.95
CA ARG A 411 -7.62 2.17 -10.92
C ARG A 411 -7.03 3.14 -9.91
N TRP A 412 -7.56 4.36 -9.87
CA TRP A 412 -7.13 5.35 -8.87
C TRP A 412 -7.33 4.84 -7.44
N LEU A 413 -8.52 4.32 -7.11
CA LEU A 413 -8.82 3.83 -5.77
C LEU A 413 -7.94 2.63 -5.41
N ASP A 414 -7.80 1.65 -6.31
CA ASP A 414 -6.97 0.47 -6.08
C ASP A 414 -5.50 0.83 -5.84
N TYR A 415 -4.93 1.70 -6.68
CA TYR A 415 -3.53 2.10 -6.55
C TYR A 415 -3.29 3.00 -5.34
N ARG A 416 -4.29 3.79 -4.93
CA ARG A 416 -4.24 4.55 -3.68
C ARG A 416 -4.23 3.61 -2.48
N THR A 417 -5.11 2.62 -2.43
CA THR A 417 -5.10 1.61 -1.35
C THR A 417 -3.76 0.89 -1.33
N LEU A 418 -3.24 0.49 -2.49
CA LEU A 418 -1.94 -0.16 -2.61
C LEU A 418 -0.79 0.71 -2.09
N ALA A 419 -0.79 2.00 -2.43
CA ALA A 419 0.20 2.96 -1.93
C ALA A 419 0.13 3.09 -0.41
N GLU A 420 -1.07 3.22 0.17
CA GLU A 420 -1.21 3.34 1.63
C GLU A 420 -0.76 2.09 2.38
N GLN A 421 -0.94 0.88 1.83
CA GLN A 421 -0.43 -0.36 2.42
C GLN A 421 1.12 -0.39 2.44
N PHE A 422 1.78 0.11 1.40
CA PHE A 422 3.25 0.12 1.35
C PHE A 422 3.89 1.33 2.06
N ARG A 423 3.14 2.42 2.25
CA ARG A 423 3.68 3.70 2.74
C ARG A 423 4.39 3.59 4.08
N GLN A 424 3.92 2.73 4.98
CA GLN A 424 4.53 2.51 6.29
C GLN A 424 5.24 1.15 6.42
N ALA A 425 5.25 0.34 5.37
CA ALA A 425 5.81 -1.01 5.42
C ALA A 425 7.32 -1.00 5.70
N ASP A 426 8.06 -0.02 5.18
CA ASP A 426 9.50 0.12 5.45
C ASP A 426 9.80 0.48 6.91
N LEU A 427 9.03 1.40 7.49
CA LEU A 427 9.15 1.80 8.90
C LEU A 427 8.76 0.68 9.85
N LEU A 428 7.72 -0.08 9.51
CA LEU A 428 7.31 -1.25 10.28
C LEU A 428 8.38 -2.34 10.20
N ALA A 429 8.88 -2.64 9.00
CA ALA A 429 9.94 -3.63 8.81
C ALA A 429 11.21 -3.27 9.61
N ALA A 430 11.55 -1.97 9.68
CA ALA A 430 12.68 -1.46 10.46
C ALA A 430 12.64 -1.80 11.96
N ILE A 431 11.45 -2.00 12.54
CA ILE A 431 11.23 -2.24 13.98
C ILE A 431 10.57 -3.61 14.24
N GLY A 432 10.73 -4.52 13.28
CA GLY A 432 10.28 -5.91 13.41
C GLY A 432 8.77 -6.07 13.31
N GLY A 433 8.09 -5.04 12.81
CA GLY A 433 6.69 -5.09 12.48
C GLY A 433 6.46 -5.52 11.04
N SER A 434 5.35 -6.21 10.85
CA SER A 434 4.69 -6.39 9.56
C SER A 434 3.22 -6.06 9.79
N GLU A 435 2.53 -5.58 8.76
CA GLU A 435 1.07 -5.74 8.78
C GLU A 435 0.74 -7.23 8.87
N PRO A 436 -0.27 -7.64 9.65
CA PRO A 436 -0.63 -9.05 9.76
C PRO A 436 -0.91 -9.63 8.36
N CYS A 437 0.03 -10.44 7.86
CA CYS A 437 -0.10 -11.11 6.56
C CYS A 437 -0.92 -12.40 6.62
N GLY A 438 -1.47 -12.74 7.80
CA GLY A 438 -2.25 -13.94 8.04
C GLY A 438 -3.24 -14.16 6.91
N CYS A 439 -3.00 -15.23 6.13
CA CYS A 439 -3.85 -15.78 5.07
C CYS A 439 -4.74 -14.74 4.35
N MET A 440 -4.18 -13.60 3.90
CA MET A 440 -4.95 -12.46 3.38
C MET A 440 -5.88 -12.79 2.19
N ASN A 441 -5.66 -13.92 1.50
CA ASN A 441 -6.61 -14.44 0.51
C ASN A 441 -8.02 -14.69 1.10
N LEU A 442 -8.10 -15.06 2.39
CA LEU A 442 -9.35 -15.33 3.11
C LEU A 442 -10.02 -14.05 3.64
N ASN A 443 -9.26 -13.00 3.99
CA ASN A 443 -9.79 -11.70 4.42
C ASN A 443 -10.27 -10.80 3.27
N SER A 444 -10.27 -11.30 2.03
CA SER A 444 -10.86 -10.61 0.87
C SER A 444 -12.37 -10.33 1.04
N GLU A 445 -13.03 -10.92 2.03
CA GLU A 445 -14.39 -10.57 2.45
C GLU A 445 -14.52 -9.13 3.00
N ILE A 446 -13.45 -8.58 3.59
CA ILE A 446 -13.45 -7.21 4.12
C ILE A 446 -13.45 -6.19 2.95
N HIS A 447 -12.85 -6.55 1.81
CA HIS A 447 -12.81 -5.73 0.59
C HIS A 447 -13.12 -6.54 -0.67
N PRO A 448 -14.39 -6.96 -0.87
CA PRO A 448 -14.78 -7.83 -2.00
C PRO A 448 -14.45 -7.20 -3.35
N MET A 449 -14.52 -5.86 -3.42
CA MET A 449 -14.28 -5.06 -4.62
C MET A 449 -12.79 -4.86 -4.95
N ARG A 450 -11.86 -5.14 -4.02
CA ARG A 450 -10.40 -4.92 -4.21
C ARG A 450 -9.49 -6.07 -3.76
N GLY A 451 -10.01 -7.31 -3.75
CA GLY A 451 -9.30 -8.48 -3.20
C GLY A 451 -7.91 -8.76 -3.80
N TRP A 452 -7.56 -8.23 -4.98
CA TRP A 452 -6.21 -8.39 -5.55
C TRP A 452 -5.13 -7.57 -4.85
N VAL A 453 -5.48 -6.42 -4.26
CA VAL A 453 -4.55 -5.51 -3.57
C VAL A 453 -3.89 -6.19 -2.35
N PRO A 454 -4.66 -6.72 -1.37
CA PRO A 454 -4.06 -7.39 -0.22
C PRO A 454 -3.28 -8.66 -0.62
N TRP A 455 -3.73 -9.41 -1.62
CA TRP A 455 -2.94 -10.54 -2.15
C TRP A 455 -1.58 -10.08 -2.68
N PHE A 456 -1.54 -8.99 -3.47
CA PHE A 456 -0.29 -8.50 -4.05
C PHE A 456 0.68 -7.99 -2.97
N VAL A 457 0.17 -7.26 -1.97
CA VAL A 457 0.97 -6.83 -0.81
C VAL A 457 1.56 -8.04 -0.09
N ALA A 458 0.74 -9.06 0.19
CA ALA A 458 1.22 -10.30 0.81
C ALA A 458 2.24 -11.03 -0.08
N ALA A 459 2.06 -11.08 -1.39
CA ALA A 459 3.02 -11.69 -2.32
C ALA A 459 4.38 -10.97 -2.31
N VAL A 460 4.39 -9.63 -2.29
CA VAL A 460 5.63 -8.84 -2.15
C VAL A 460 6.28 -9.11 -0.79
N THR A 461 5.53 -9.00 0.31
CA THR A 461 6.03 -9.21 1.68
C THR A 461 6.64 -10.60 1.87
N ARG A 462 6.10 -11.64 1.22
CA ARG A 462 6.65 -13.01 1.27
C ARG A 462 7.96 -13.18 0.53
N SER A 463 8.14 -12.45 -0.57
CA SER A 463 9.38 -12.45 -1.34
C SER A 463 10.51 -11.69 -0.64
N VAL A 464 10.15 -10.82 0.31
CA VAL A 464 11.06 -9.93 1.02
C VAL A 464 11.50 -10.54 2.36
N GLY A 465 12.77 -10.36 2.71
CA GLY A 465 13.33 -10.77 4.00
C GLY A 465 13.03 -9.81 5.14
N ILE A 466 13.62 -10.07 6.31
CA ILE A 466 13.52 -9.16 7.45
C ILE A 466 14.58 -8.06 7.36
N VAL A 467 14.37 -6.95 8.06
CA VAL A 467 15.41 -5.93 8.22
C VAL A 467 16.34 -6.35 9.36
N GLY A 468 17.59 -6.67 9.03
CA GLY A 468 18.62 -6.88 10.05
C GLY A 468 19.05 -5.57 10.71
N ALA A 469 18.97 -5.52 12.03
CA ALA A 469 19.36 -4.37 12.84
C ALA A 469 19.48 -4.78 14.31
N ARG A 470 20.19 -3.95 15.09
CA ARG A 470 20.21 -4.03 16.55
C ARG A 470 19.33 -2.94 17.13
N TYR A 471 18.33 -3.33 17.91
CA TYR A 471 17.34 -2.41 18.49
C TYR A 471 17.87 -1.76 19.78
N ASP A 472 19.02 -1.11 19.69
CA ASP A 472 19.51 -0.29 20.80
C ASP A 472 18.78 1.06 20.89
N ALA A 473 19.02 1.78 22.00
CA ALA A 473 18.37 3.07 22.25
C ALA A 473 18.64 4.09 21.12
N THR A 474 19.83 4.06 20.51
CA THR A 474 20.22 4.98 19.43
C THR A 474 19.44 4.67 18.16
N TYR A 475 19.35 3.39 17.78
CA TYR A 475 18.57 2.93 16.64
C TYR A 475 17.10 3.30 16.78
N LEU A 476 16.48 2.96 17.91
CA LEU A 476 15.07 3.24 18.16
C LEU A 476 14.77 4.74 18.22
N CYS A 477 15.67 5.55 18.80
CA CYS A 477 15.55 7.01 18.76
C CYS A 477 15.62 7.54 17.32
N GLY A 478 16.52 6.99 16.50
CA GLY A 478 16.65 7.34 15.08
C GLY A 478 15.37 7.06 14.30
N ILE A 479 14.78 5.88 14.46
CA ILE A 479 13.51 5.52 13.79
C ILE A 479 12.35 6.38 14.29
N ARG A 480 12.23 6.58 15.61
CA ARG A 480 11.20 7.46 16.20
C ARG A 480 11.31 8.88 15.64
N ASP A 481 12.51 9.47 15.68
CA ASP A 481 12.73 10.85 15.25
C ASP A 481 12.50 11.01 13.76
N HIS A 482 12.93 10.04 12.94
CA HIS A 482 12.62 10.02 11.51
C HIS A 482 11.10 9.95 11.27
N THR A 483 10.40 9.04 11.96
CA THR A 483 8.94 8.89 11.85
C THR A 483 8.20 10.17 12.23
N VAL A 484 8.57 10.79 13.35
CA VAL A 484 7.91 11.98 13.89
C VAL A 484 8.25 13.23 13.07
N ARG A 485 9.53 13.47 12.79
CA ARG A 485 10.02 14.74 12.24
C ARG A 485 9.95 14.82 10.72
N GLN A 486 9.98 13.67 10.04
CA GLN A 486 9.84 13.58 8.59
C GLN A 486 8.45 13.02 8.26
N ARG A 487 8.24 11.71 8.42
CA ARG A 487 7.07 10.99 7.88
C ARG A 487 5.71 11.56 8.31
N LEU A 488 5.47 11.69 9.61
CA LEU A 488 4.21 12.24 10.12
C LEU A 488 4.09 13.74 9.86
N ARG A 489 5.20 14.48 9.90
CA ARG A 489 5.22 15.91 9.61
C ARG A 489 4.86 16.20 8.16
N ASP A 490 5.45 15.47 7.23
CA ASP A 490 5.21 15.61 5.79
C ASP A 490 3.76 15.26 5.48
N GLN A 491 3.22 14.22 6.11
CA GLN A 491 1.82 13.87 5.98
C GLN A 491 0.88 14.95 6.51
N ILE A 492 1.17 15.53 7.68
CA ILE A 492 0.39 16.65 8.23
C ILE A 492 0.48 17.85 7.27
N ALA A 493 1.67 18.23 6.83
CA ALA A 493 1.89 19.36 5.92
C ALA A 493 1.18 19.17 4.57
N TYR A 494 1.18 17.95 4.02
CA TYR A 494 0.43 17.58 2.83
C TYR A 494 -1.07 17.82 3.02
N ASN A 495 -1.64 17.34 4.13
CA ASN A 495 -3.06 17.49 4.41
C ASN A 495 -3.42 18.96 4.70
N GLU A 496 -2.56 19.73 5.35
CA GLU A 496 -2.77 21.17 5.54
C GLU A 496 -2.78 21.92 4.21
N ALA A 497 -1.85 21.58 3.31
CA ALA A 497 -1.84 22.13 1.95
C ALA A 497 -3.11 21.73 1.18
N ALA A 498 -3.57 20.48 1.34
CA ALA A 498 -4.83 20.02 0.76
C ALA A 498 -6.03 20.79 1.32
N VAL A 499 -6.12 21.03 2.62
CA VAL A 499 -7.17 21.86 3.24
C VAL A 499 -7.17 23.26 2.64
N ARG A 500 -6.02 23.95 2.66
CA ARG A 500 -5.90 25.32 2.13
C ARG A 500 -6.31 25.40 0.67
N ARG A 501 -5.80 24.48 -0.17
CA ARG A 501 -6.05 24.44 -1.62
C ARG A 501 -7.52 24.16 -1.92
N ASN A 502 -8.09 23.10 -1.35
CA ASN A 502 -9.46 22.70 -1.65
C ASN A 502 -10.49 23.70 -1.09
N ALA A 503 -10.24 24.29 0.09
CA ALA A 503 -11.10 25.35 0.63
C ALA A 503 -11.10 26.60 -0.27
N LYS A 504 -9.92 27.01 -0.77
CA LYS A 504 -9.79 28.16 -1.68
C LYS A 504 -10.51 27.92 -3.00
N ILE A 505 -10.35 26.74 -3.60
CA ILE A 505 -11.02 26.37 -4.85
C ILE A 505 -12.53 26.31 -4.66
N GLY A 506 -13.00 25.61 -3.62
CA GLY A 506 -14.42 25.49 -3.31
C GLY A 506 -15.09 26.85 -3.10
N LYS A 507 -14.45 27.76 -2.35
CA LYS A 507 -14.95 29.12 -2.12
C LYS A 507 -15.00 29.95 -3.41
N ARG A 508 -13.98 29.88 -4.26
CA ARG A 508 -13.93 30.62 -5.54
C ARG A 508 -14.97 30.11 -6.53
N LEU A 509 -15.13 28.80 -6.67
CA LEU A 509 -16.17 28.22 -7.54
C LEU A 509 -17.58 28.54 -7.05
N ARG A 510 -17.80 28.55 -5.72
CA ARG A 510 -19.07 28.99 -5.13
C ARG A 510 -19.35 30.45 -5.47
N LEU A 511 -18.41 31.35 -5.23
CA LEU A 511 -18.55 32.77 -5.54
C LEU A 511 -18.83 33.01 -7.03
N ILE A 512 -18.11 32.33 -7.93
CA ILE A 512 -18.35 32.43 -9.38
C ILE A 512 -19.78 31.99 -9.72
N SER A 513 -20.24 30.87 -9.17
CA SER A 513 -21.58 30.35 -9.44
C SER A 513 -22.68 31.28 -8.90
N GLU A 514 -22.49 31.85 -7.70
CA GLU A 514 -23.40 32.82 -7.09
C GLU A 514 -23.44 34.14 -7.88
N LEU A 515 -22.28 34.66 -8.31
CA LEU A 515 -22.21 35.87 -9.12
C LEU A 515 -22.90 35.70 -10.47
N LEU A 516 -22.74 34.54 -11.12
CA LEU A 516 -23.46 34.23 -12.37
C LEU A 516 -24.96 34.11 -12.15
N PHE A 517 -25.40 33.53 -11.03
CA PHE A 517 -26.81 33.48 -10.67
C PHE A 517 -27.40 34.88 -10.45
N TRP A 518 -26.75 35.73 -9.65
CA TRP A 518 -27.19 37.12 -9.46
C TRP A 518 -27.13 37.94 -10.75
N GLY A 519 -26.12 37.70 -11.60
CA GLY A 519 -26.05 38.28 -12.93
C GLY A 519 -27.24 37.90 -13.81
N THR A 520 -27.73 36.66 -13.69
CA THR A 520 -28.93 36.18 -14.39
C THR A 520 -30.16 36.95 -13.92
N VAL A 521 -30.37 37.04 -12.60
CA VAL A 521 -31.48 37.80 -12.01
C VAL A 521 -31.44 39.25 -12.45
N GLY A 522 -30.25 39.88 -12.41
CA GLY A 522 -30.06 41.26 -12.87
C GLY A 522 -30.38 41.45 -14.35
N ALA A 523 -29.92 40.54 -15.22
CA ALA A 523 -30.21 40.58 -16.64
C ALA A 523 -31.72 40.49 -16.93
N VAL A 524 -32.43 39.56 -16.27
CA VAL A 524 -33.89 39.42 -16.37
C VAL A 524 -34.62 40.66 -15.84
N CYS A 525 -34.17 41.26 -14.73
CA CYS A 525 -34.76 42.49 -14.21
C CYS A 525 -34.57 43.67 -15.18
N ILE A 526 -33.38 43.83 -15.77
CA ILE A 526 -33.13 44.90 -16.74
C ILE A 526 -34.00 44.72 -17.99
N GLU A 527 -34.16 43.49 -18.46
CA GLU A 527 -35.05 43.16 -19.56
C GLU A 527 -36.51 43.54 -19.25
N LEU A 528 -36.98 43.26 -18.03
CA LEU A 528 -38.35 43.54 -17.61
C LEU A 528 -38.64 45.04 -17.43
N PHE A 529 -37.72 45.79 -16.82
CA PHE A 529 -37.96 47.18 -16.41
C PHE A 529 -37.39 48.25 -17.35
N TRP A 530 -36.50 47.88 -18.28
CA TRP A 530 -35.89 48.83 -19.23
C TRP A 530 -35.99 48.35 -20.69
N PRO A 531 -37.22 48.15 -21.21
CA PRO A 531 -37.42 47.59 -22.54
C PRO A 531 -36.95 48.55 -23.63
N GLY A 532 -35.80 48.25 -24.24
CA GLY A 532 -35.28 48.90 -25.44
C GLY A 532 -34.67 47.85 -26.39
N ALA A 533 -34.99 47.92 -27.69
CA ALA A 533 -34.72 46.85 -28.66
C ALA A 533 -33.26 46.36 -28.72
N ARG A 534 -32.27 47.25 -28.52
CA ARG A 534 -30.84 46.88 -28.50
C ARG A 534 -30.35 46.32 -27.16
N HIS A 535 -31.02 46.64 -26.06
CA HIS A 535 -30.63 46.20 -24.71
C HIS A 535 -31.30 44.88 -24.34
N VAL A 536 -32.58 44.71 -24.68
CA VAL A 536 -33.37 43.48 -24.40
C VAL A 536 -32.67 42.23 -24.94
N ALA A 537 -32.13 42.32 -26.14
CA ALA A 537 -31.53 41.16 -26.82
C ALA A 537 -30.18 40.73 -26.21
N LEU A 538 -29.37 41.68 -25.72
CA LEU A 538 -28.12 41.40 -25.00
C LEU A 538 -28.40 40.82 -23.61
N TRP A 539 -29.34 41.43 -22.87
CA TRP A 539 -29.67 40.98 -21.52
C TRP A 539 -30.36 39.61 -21.52
N GLY A 540 -31.24 39.34 -22.48
CA GLY A 540 -31.82 38.01 -22.67
C GLY A 540 -30.76 36.95 -23.03
N TRP A 541 -29.76 37.30 -23.85
CA TRP A 541 -28.63 36.41 -24.15
C TRP A 541 -27.78 36.11 -22.90
N LEU A 542 -27.45 37.15 -22.11
CA LEU A 542 -26.72 36.99 -20.85
C LEU A 542 -27.52 36.15 -19.82
N ALA A 543 -28.83 36.35 -19.75
CA ALA A 543 -29.74 35.57 -18.90
C ALA A 543 -29.79 34.08 -19.29
N GLY A 544 -29.53 33.73 -20.55
CA GLY A 544 -29.40 32.33 -20.99
C GLY A 544 -28.02 31.72 -20.70
N ILE A 545 -26.94 32.50 -20.86
CA ILE A 545 -25.56 32.00 -20.72
C ILE A 545 -25.12 31.87 -19.26
N PHE A 546 -25.45 32.85 -18.42
CA PHE A 546 -25.00 32.85 -17.03
C PHE A 546 -25.43 31.61 -16.24
N PRO A 547 -26.67 31.09 -16.37
CA PRO A 547 -27.07 29.83 -15.75
C PRO A 547 -26.27 28.63 -16.28
N ALA A 548 -25.98 28.57 -17.59
CA ALA A 548 -25.22 27.48 -18.18
C ALA A 548 -23.76 27.44 -17.67
N ALA A 549 -23.12 28.60 -17.54
CA ALA A 549 -21.79 28.72 -16.94
C ALA A 549 -21.81 28.45 -15.42
N GLY A 550 -22.84 28.94 -14.72
CA GLY A 550 -23.03 28.73 -13.29
C GLY A 550 -23.26 27.25 -12.93
N ALA A 551 -24.05 26.54 -13.75
CA ALA A 551 -24.30 25.11 -13.60
C ALA A 551 -23.02 24.27 -13.72
N ALA A 552 -22.10 24.65 -14.62
CA ALA A 552 -20.81 23.99 -14.73
C ALA A 552 -19.93 24.21 -13.49
N GLY A 553 -19.85 25.45 -12.99
CA GLY A 553 -19.13 25.76 -11.75
C GLY A 553 -19.67 25.01 -10.55
N PHE A 554 -21.00 24.95 -10.42
CA PHE A 554 -21.70 24.18 -9.39
C PHE A 554 -21.43 22.68 -9.52
N GLY A 555 -21.57 22.12 -10.73
CA GLY A 555 -21.35 20.70 -11.01
C GLY A 555 -19.93 20.26 -10.70
N ILE A 556 -18.93 21.03 -11.13
CA ILE A 556 -17.51 20.79 -10.82
C ILE A 556 -17.27 20.81 -9.31
N ARG A 557 -17.83 21.81 -8.60
CA ARG A 557 -17.67 21.92 -7.14
C ARG A 557 -18.28 20.72 -6.41
N ASN A 558 -19.48 20.30 -6.81
CA ASN A 558 -20.19 19.20 -6.18
C ASN A 558 -19.51 17.86 -6.45
N GLN A 559 -19.11 17.60 -7.70
CA GLN A 559 -18.48 16.35 -8.10
C GLN A 559 -17.05 16.19 -7.55
N ALA A 560 -16.30 17.29 -7.43
CA ALA A 560 -14.95 17.27 -6.87
C ALA A 560 -14.90 17.18 -5.33
N GLU A 561 -16.06 17.30 -4.66
CA GLU A 561 -16.21 17.13 -3.20
C GLU A 561 -15.23 17.95 -2.35
N PHE A 562 -14.91 19.17 -2.77
CA PHE A 562 -13.88 19.99 -2.11
C PHE A 562 -14.13 20.16 -0.59
N GLU A 563 -15.39 20.26 -0.18
CA GLU A 563 -15.78 20.41 1.23
C GLU A 563 -15.55 19.13 2.04
N ILE A 564 -15.87 17.96 1.48
CA ILE A 564 -15.61 16.66 2.11
C ILE A 564 -14.10 16.46 2.27
N VAL A 565 -13.31 16.78 1.24
CA VAL A 565 -11.84 16.69 1.30
C VAL A 565 -11.28 17.60 2.40
N VAL A 566 -11.80 18.83 2.54
CA VAL A 566 -11.37 19.77 3.60
C VAL A 566 -11.67 19.20 4.99
N HIS A 567 -12.90 18.76 5.26
CA HIS A 567 -13.28 18.26 6.59
C HIS A 567 -12.48 17.01 6.98
N ARG A 568 -12.29 16.08 6.04
CA ARG A 568 -11.54 14.84 6.29
C ARG A 568 -10.06 15.10 6.51
N SER A 569 -9.44 15.92 5.67
CA SER A 569 -8.03 16.30 5.83
C SER A 569 -7.82 17.00 7.18
N ALA A 570 -8.74 17.86 7.61
CA ALA A 570 -8.69 18.51 8.93
C ALA A 570 -8.80 17.50 10.09
N ARG A 571 -9.70 16.52 10.00
CA ARG A 571 -9.80 15.42 10.98
C ARG A 571 -8.52 14.59 11.03
N LEU A 572 -7.98 14.23 9.87
CA LEU A 572 -6.75 13.44 9.75
C LEU A 572 -5.55 14.17 10.35
N ILE A 573 -5.41 15.48 10.11
CA ILE A 573 -4.39 16.32 10.75
C ILE A 573 -4.47 16.22 12.28
N GLY A 574 -5.69 16.34 12.85
CA GLY A 574 -5.89 16.23 14.29
C GLY A 574 -5.46 14.87 14.85
N LEU A 575 -5.89 13.78 14.22
CA LEU A 575 -5.54 12.41 14.63
C LEU A 575 -4.03 12.15 14.53
N LEU A 576 -3.41 12.54 13.41
CA LEU A 576 -1.96 12.38 13.21
C LEU A 576 -1.14 13.26 14.16
N ALA A 577 -1.60 14.47 14.48
CA ALA A 577 -0.94 15.34 15.44
C ALA A 577 -0.95 14.73 16.86
N ILE A 578 -2.06 14.10 17.27
CA ILE A 578 -2.16 13.38 18.55
C ILE A 578 -1.16 12.22 18.57
N GLU A 579 -1.13 11.39 17.53
CA GLU A 579 -0.20 10.25 17.49
C GLU A 579 1.27 10.68 17.40
N LYS A 580 1.56 11.75 16.64
CA LYS A 580 2.89 12.37 16.60
C LYS A 580 3.33 12.80 18.00
N ALA A 581 2.47 13.48 18.76
CA ALA A 581 2.76 13.91 20.13
C ALA A 581 2.89 12.72 21.11
N ASN A 582 2.16 11.62 20.89
CA ASN A 582 2.31 10.40 21.68
C ASN A 582 3.65 9.71 21.42
N MET A 583 4.07 9.62 20.15
CA MET A 583 5.37 9.07 19.76
C MET A 583 6.54 9.90 20.31
N GLU A 584 6.43 11.23 20.32
CA GLU A 584 7.45 12.12 20.91
C GLU A 584 7.69 11.86 22.40
N LYS A 585 6.68 11.38 23.12
CA LYS A 585 6.78 11.02 24.55
C LYS A 585 7.48 9.67 24.77
N LEU A 586 7.69 8.86 23.74
CA LEU A 586 8.41 7.59 23.86
C LEU A 586 9.91 7.87 24.01
N THR A 587 10.39 7.97 25.25
CA THR A 587 11.78 8.25 25.61
C THR A 587 12.24 7.34 26.75
N GLY A 588 13.56 7.14 26.88
CA GLY A 588 14.15 6.29 27.92
C GLY A 588 13.58 4.87 27.89
N ASP A 589 13.22 4.34 29.05
CA ASP A 589 12.66 2.99 29.21
C ASP A 589 11.32 2.76 28.50
N ARG A 590 10.58 3.83 28.15
CA ARG A 590 9.32 3.71 27.42
C ARG A 590 9.51 3.50 25.92
N LEU A 591 10.70 3.79 25.40
CA LEU A 591 11.03 3.59 24.00
C LEU A 591 11.57 2.16 23.82
N THR A 592 10.67 1.27 23.41
CA THR A 592 10.98 -0.12 23.06
C THR A 592 10.59 -0.37 21.62
N SER A 593 11.14 -1.41 21.00
CA SER A 593 10.72 -1.82 19.65
C SER A 593 9.22 -2.09 19.60
N LYS A 594 8.68 -2.76 20.63
CA LYS A 594 7.24 -3.02 20.81
C LYS A 594 6.40 -1.75 20.90
N SER A 595 6.76 -0.80 21.78
CA SER A 595 5.97 0.43 21.97
C SER A 595 6.02 1.32 20.72
N LEU A 596 7.17 1.41 20.06
CA LEU A 596 7.32 2.15 18.81
C LEU A 596 6.54 1.48 17.67
N ARG A 597 6.62 0.15 17.53
CA ARG A 597 5.87 -0.62 16.54
C ARG A 597 4.36 -0.39 16.66
N ARG A 598 3.81 -0.49 17.87
CA ARG A 598 2.39 -0.20 18.13
C ARG A 598 2.00 1.22 17.75
N ALA A 599 2.84 2.21 18.05
CA ALA A 599 2.57 3.59 17.69
C ALA A 599 2.57 3.77 16.16
N VAL A 600 3.55 3.19 15.45
CA VAL A 600 3.62 3.26 13.97
C VAL A 600 2.40 2.58 13.36
N GLN A 601 2.06 1.35 13.78
CA GLN A 601 0.87 0.62 13.33
C GLN A 601 -0.41 1.43 13.54
N LYS A 602 -0.56 2.10 14.69
CA LYS A 602 -1.72 2.95 14.95
C LYS A 602 -1.80 4.12 13.97
N SER A 603 -0.67 4.73 13.62
CA SER A 603 -0.63 5.77 12.60
C SER A 603 -0.95 5.23 11.19
N ALA A 604 -0.54 4.00 10.86
CA ALA A 604 -0.90 3.31 9.62
C ALA A 604 -2.42 3.14 9.52
N HIS A 605 -3.02 2.58 10.57
CA HIS A 605 -4.45 2.31 10.63
C HIS A 605 -5.28 3.59 10.47
N ILE A 606 -4.89 4.69 11.13
CA ILE A 606 -5.58 5.99 10.98
C ILE A 606 -5.63 6.43 9.50
N MET A 607 -4.56 6.19 8.75
CA MET A 607 -4.46 6.58 7.34
C MET A 607 -5.24 5.63 6.43
N GLN A 608 -5.14 4.33 6.70
CA GLN A 608 -5.84 3.29 5.96
C GLN A 608 -7.35 3.38 6.15
N ASP A 609 -7.81 3.66 7.38
CA ASP A 609 -9.22 3.88 7.68
C ASP A 609 -9.77 5.10 6.93
N ASP A 610 -8.98 6.18 6.80
CA ASP A 610 -9.37 7.30 5.94
C ASP A 610 -9.44 6.86 4.47
N SER A 611 -8.43 6.16 3.94
CA SER A 611 -8.47 5.66 2.57
C SER A 611 -9.68 4.74 2.30
N ARG A 612 -9.98 3.83 3.23
CA ARG A 612 -11.13 2.92 3.20
C ARG A 612 -12.45 3.68 3.18
N ALA A 613 -12.66 4.59 4.14
CA ALA A 613 -13.86 5.40 4.20
C ALA A 613 -14.00 6.33 2.98
N TRP A 614 -12.92 6.60 2.23
CA TRP A 614 -12.99 7.34 0.96
C TRP A 614 -13.51 6.44 -0.16
N ALA A 615 -12.98 5.23 -0.26
CA ALA A 615 -13.41 4.24 -1.24
C ALA A 615 -14.90 3.87 -1.11
N GLU A 616 -15.41 3.70 0.11
CA GLU A 616 -16.81 3.38 0.38
C GLU A 616 -17.77 4.46 -0.16
N ILE A 617 -17.44 5.75 -0.02
CA ILE A 617 -18.26 6.85 -0.54
C ILE A 617 -18.40 6.76 -2.06
N PHE A 618 -17.31 6.47 -2.77
CA PHE A 618 -17.33 6.35 -4.23
C PHE A 618 -18.03 5.09 -4.72
N GLU A 619 -18.01 4.01 -3.94
CA GLU A 619 -18.75 2.79 -4.23
C GLU A 619 -20.26 2.97 -4.06
N VAL A 620 -20.71 3.63 -2.99
CA VAL A 620 -22.14 3.93 -2.78
C VAL A 620 -22.68 4.79 -3.93
N LYS A 621 -21.93 5.81 -4.36
CA LYS A 621 -22.31 6.65 -5.51
C LYS A 621 -22.42 5.88 -6.83
N GLU A 622 -21.77 4.73 -6.96
CA GLU A 622 -21.91 3.89 -8.15
C GLU A 622 -23.27 3.20 -8.19
N SER A 623 -23.79 2.79 -7.03
CA SER A 623 -25.12 2.17 -6.91
C SER A 623 -26.27 3.15 -7.13
N GLU A 624 -26.05 4.46 -6.98
CA GLU A 624 -27.07 5.50 -7.23
C GLU A 624 -27.20 5.88 -8.73
N VAL A 625 -26.23 5.50 -9.57
CA VAL A 625 -26.16 5.89 -11.00
C VAL A 625 -26.60 4.74 -11.93
N VAL A 626 -26.82 3.54 -11.37
CA VAL A 626 -27.44 2.39 -12.05
C VAL A 626 -28.92 2.36 -11.69
#